data_AF-A0A318PVM9-F1
#
_entry.id   AF-A0A318PVM9-F1
#
_cell.length_a   1.000
_cell.length_b   1.000
_cell.length_c   1.000
_cell.angle_alpha   90.00
_cell.angle_beta   90.00
_cell.angle_gamma   90.00
#
_symmetry.space_group_name_H-M   'P 1'
#
loop_
_entity.id
_entity.type
_entity.pdbx_description
1 polymer ?
#
loop_
_entity_poly.entity_id
_entity_poly.type
_entity_poly.pdbx_seq_one_letter_code
_entity_poly.pdbx_strand_id
1 'polypeptide(L)'
;MSAVELILLQRVEKLGQMGEIVTVKPGYARNFLLPQGKAIRANAHNRERFERERVQLEAQNLKRREEAERLSERMHGLSVILIRQAGDSGSLYGSVTTRDIAEATTKAGLTISRSQVILPEPIKQLGVYEVRVALHPEVSMQVSVNVARSEEEAERQARGEEIGAERDDDASGFV
;
A
#
# COMPACT_ATOMS: atom_id res chain seq x y z
N MET A 1 -20.78 -3.50 33.71
CA MET A 1 -20.53 -3.83 32.30
C MET A 1 -19.68 -5.09 32.28
N SER A 2 -20.16 -6.20 31.72
CA SER A 2 -19.33 -7.41 31.59
C SER A 2 -18.18 -7.12 30.64
N ALA A 3 -16.96 -7.51 31.00
CA ALA A 3 -15.80 -7.41 30.15
C ALA A 3 -15.36 -8.83 29.76
N VAL A 4 -14.76 -8.98 28.57
CA VAL A 4 -14.33 -10.28 28.04
C VAL A 4 -12.83 -10.24 27.83
N GLU A 5 -12.15 -11.25 28.34
CA GLU A 5 -10.72 -11.46 28.12
C GLU A 5 -10.48 -12.21 26.81
N LEU A 6 -9.62 -11.64 25.98
CA LEU A 6 -9.24 -12.18 24.69
C LEU A 6 -7.71 -12.21 24.56
N ILE A 7 -7.19 -13.19 23.84
CA ILE A 7 -5.79 -13.27 23.42
C ILE A 7 -5.73 -12.76 21.98
N LEU A 8 -4.90 -11.75 21.70
CA LEU A 8 -4.74 -11.22 20.35
C LEU A 8 -3.90 -12.15 19.47
N LEU A 9 -4.40 -12.49 18.28
CA LEU A 9 -3.67 -13.27 17.28
C LEU A 9 -2.91 -12.40 16.28
N GLN A 10 -3.27 -11.12 16.19
CA GLN A 10 -2.63 -10.14 15.31
C GLN A 10 -2.50 -8.82 16.07
N ARG A 11 -1.53 -7.99 15.67
CA ARG A 11 -1.42 -6.62 16.18
C ARG A 11 -2.67 -5.84 15.78
N VAL A 12 -3.31 -5.19 16.75
CA VAL A 12 -4.46 -4.31 16.51
C VAL A 12 -4.15 -2.93 17.07
N GLU A 13 -4.31 -1.92 16.24
CA GLU A 13 -4.14 -0.52 16.64
C GLU A 13 -5.04 -0.21 17.85
N LYS A 14 -4.44 0.37 18.90
CA LYS A 14 -5.07 0.76 20.18
C LYS A 14 -5.40 -0.36 21.17
N LEU A 15 -5.12 -1.64 20.88
CA LEU A 15 -5.37 -2.74 21.82
C LEU A 15 -4.08 -3.33 22.39
N GLY A 16 -3.09 -3.61 21.54
CA GLY A 16 -1.88 -4.32 21.99
C GLY A 16 -1.18 -5.09 20.88
N GLN A 17 -0.16 -5.85 21.29
CA GLN A 17 0.61 -6.70 20.39
C GLN A 17 0.03 -8.13 20.30
N MET A 18 0.53 -8.92 19.34
CA MET A 18 0.17 -10.33 19.23
C MET A 18 0.57 -11.09 20.50
N GLY A 19 -0.34 -11.90 21.03
CA GLY A 19 -0.15 -12.71 22.24
C GLY A 19 -0.52 -12.03 23.55
N GLU A 20 -0.90 -10.75 23.51
CA GLU A 20 -1.34 -10.04 24.69
C GLU A 20 -2.77 -10.44 25.10
N ILE A 21 -3.00 -10.58 26.41
CA ILE A 21 -4.33 -10.80 26.98
C ILE A 21 -4.96 -9.43 27.22
N VAL A 22 -6.00 -9.11 26.46
CA VAL A 22 -6.69 -7.83 26.54
C VAL A 22 -8.12 -8.01 27.02
N THR A 23 -8.57 -7.08 27.85
CA THR A 23 -9.93 -7.04 28.37
C THR A 23 -10.75 -6.02 27.57
N VAL A 24 -11.74 -6.49 26.81
CA VAL A 24 -12.56 -5.64 25.92
C VAL A 24 -14.05 -5.74 26.23
N LYS A 25 -14.83 -4.79 25.70
CA LYS A 25 -16.30 -4.84 25.78
C LYS A 25 -16.84 -6.01 24.94
N PRO A 26 -17.88 -6.75 25.40
CA PRO A 26 -18.43 -7.91 24.71
C PRO A 26 -18.89 -7.64 23.29
N GLY A 27 -19.45 -6.45 23.02
CA GLY A 27 -19.88 -6.05 21.69
C GLY A 27 -18.72 -5.96 20.69
N TYR A 28 -17.57 -5.44 21.14
CA TYR A 28 -16.37 -5.32 20.31
C TYR A 28 -15.73 -6.69 20.05
N ALA A 29 -15.70 -7.56 21.06
CA ALA A 29 -15.27 -8.95 20.92
C ALA A 29 -16.13 -9.71 19.89
N ARG A 30 -17.45 -9.64 20.02
CA ARG A 30 -18.40 -10.44 19.23
C ARG A 30 -18.55 -9.96 17.78
N ASN A 31 -18.51 -8.65 17.54
CA ASN A 31 -18.81 -8.09 16.22
C ASN A 31 -17.55 -7.87 15.37
N PHE A 32 -16.37 -7.71 15.99
CA PHE A 32 -15.15 -7.33 15.28
C PHE A 32 -14.02 -8.34 15.47
N LEU A 33 -13.58 -8.59 16.71
CA LEU A 33 -12.35 -9.35 16.94
C LEU A 33 -12.48 -10.85 16.69
N LEU A 34 -13.56 -11.48 17.17
CA LEU A 34 -13.80 -12.92 17.00
C LEU A 34 -14.14 -13.29 15.54
N PRO A 35 -15.04 -12.58 14.83
CA PRO A 35 -15.39 -12.93 13.45
C PRO A 35 -14.24 -12.71 12.45
N GLN A 36 -13.39 -11.71 12.69
CA GLN A 36 -12.21 -11.45 11.85
C GLN A 36 -11.01 -12.34 12.18
N GLY A 37 -11.13 -13.24 13.17
CA GLY A 37 -10.03 -14.10 13.60
C GLY A 37 -8.84 -13.34 14.20
N LYS A 38 -9.06 -12.11 14.68
CA LYS A 38 -8.00 -11.26 15.26
C LYS A 38 -7.71 -11.61 16.72
N ALA A 39 -8.62 -12.30 17.39
CA ALA A 39 -8.46 -12.71 18.78
C ALA A 39 -9.21 -14.00 19.10
N ILE A 40 -8.81 -14.67 20.17
CA ILE A 40 -9.48 -15.87 20.71
C ILE A 40 -9.85 -15.66 22.18
N ARG A 41 -10.86 -16.38 22.69
CA ARG A 41 -11.24 -16.28 24.11
C ARG A 41 -10.13 -16.81 25.01
N ALA A 42 -9.83 -16.11 26.10
CA ALA A 42 -8.72 -16.40 27.00
C ALA A 42 -8.98 -17.58 27.97
N ASN A 43 -9.37 -18.75 27.45
CA ASN A 43 -9.53 -19.98 28.23
C ASN A 43 -8.20 -20.73 28.41
N ALA A 44 -8.05 -21.52 29.48
CA ALA A 44 -6.81 -22.28 29.76
C ALA A 44 -6.35 -23.16 28.57
N HIS A 45 -7.30 -23.86 27.93
CA HIS A 45 -7.02 -24.65 26.73
C HIS A 45 -6.49 -23.81 25.55
N ASN A 46 -7.08 -22.62 25.35
CA ASN A 46 -6.67 -21.72 24.27
C ASN A 46 -5.32 -21.07 24.53
N ARG A 47 -4.96 -20.82 25.79
CA ARG A 47 -3.62 -20.33 26.17
C ARG A 47 -2.55 -21.35 25.82
N GLU A 48 -2.77 -22.63 26.15
CA GLU A 48 -1.81 -23.69 25.84
C GLU A 48 -1.72 -24.00 24.33
N ARG A 49 -2.84 -23.89 23.59
CA ARG A 49 -2.81 -23.93 22.12
C ARG A 49 -2.04 -22.74 21.55
N PHE A 50 -2.29 -21.55 22.08
CA PHE A 50 -1.62 -20.32 21.63
C PHE A 50 -0.12 -20.38 21.88
N GLU A 51 0.37 -20.84 23.03
CA GLU A 51 1.82 -20.98 23.30
C GLU A 51 2.49 -21.93 22.29
N ARG A 52 1.82 -23.04 21.93
CA ARG A 52 2.32 -23.98 20.90
C ARG A 52 2.30 -23.37 19.50
N GLU A 53 1.25 -22.62 19.18
CA GLU A 53 1.11 -21.92 17.90
C GLU A 53 1.99 -20.66 17.82
N ARG A 54 2.36 -20.04 18.95
CA ARG A 54 3.13 -18.78 19.01
C ARG A 54 4.47 -18.96 18.33
N VAL A 55 5.19 -20.04 18.64
CA VAL A 55 6.48 -20.35 18.02
C VAL A 55 6.33 -20.50 16.50
N GLN A 56 5.24 -21.12 16.03
CA GLN A 56 4.98 -21.27 14.60
C GLN A 56 4.58 -19.95 13.94
N LEU A 57 3.77 -19.13 14.62
CA LEU A 57 3.32 -17.82 14.15
C LEU A 57 4.48 -16.83 14.10
N GLU A 58 5.35 -16.80 15.11
CA GLU A 58 6.58 -15.99 15.12
C GLU A 58 7.52 -16.41 13.98
N ALA A 59 7.76 -17.72 13.82
CA ALA A 59 8.57 -18.23 12.72
C ALA A 59 7.98 -17.90 11.34
N GLN A 60 6.65 -17.96 11.17
CA GLN A 60 5.98 -17.57 9.93
C GLN A 60 6.05 -16.05 9.69
N ASN A 61 5.86 -15.22 10.72
CA ASN A 61 5.99 -13.77 10.60
C ASN A 61 7.41 -13.37 10.23
N LEU A 62 8.43 -13.98 10.84
CA LEU A 62 9.82 -13.73 10.51
C LEU A 62 10.12 -14.09 9.06
N LYS A 63 9.69 -15.27 8.59
CA LYS A 63 9.83 -15.68 7.18
C LYS A 63 9.16 -14.69 6.22
N ARG A 64 7.92 -14.27 6.51
CA ARG A 64 7.20 -13.30 5.68
C ARG A 64 7.88 -11.94 5.67
N ARG A 65 8.44 -11.51 6.80
CA ARG A 65 9.22 -10.27 6.88
C ARG A 65 10.48 -10.37 6.02
N GLU A 66 11.25 -11.45 6.15
CA GLU A 66 12.44 -11.68 5.33
C GLU A 66 12.12 -11.76 3.83
N GLU A 67 11.02 -12.42 3.45
CA GLU A 67 10.53 -12.45 2.07
C GLU A 67 10.16 -11.06 1.56
N ALA A 68 9.49 -10.25 2.39
CA ALA A 68 9.12 -8.88 2.06
C ALA A 68 10.34 -7.95 1.96
N GLU A 69 11.34 -8.10 2.83
CA GLU A 69 12.62 -7.37 2.76
C GLU A 69 13.35 -7.71 1.46
N ARG A 70 13.48 -9.00 1.13
CA ARG A 70 14.10 -9.44 -0.13
C ARG A 70 13.35 -8.98 -1.37
N LEU A 71 12.02 -8.86 -1.29
CA LEU A 71 11.21 -8.29 -2.39
C LEU A 71 11.44 -6.79 -2.51
N SER A 72 11.46 -6.08 -1.38
CA SER A 72 11.72 -4.64 -1.31
C SER A 72 13.10 -4.30 -1.88
N GLU A 73 14.13 -5.06 -1.54
CA GLU A 73 15.49 -4.87 -2.06
C GLU A 73 15.58 -5.17 -3.57
N ARG A 74 15.00 -6.28 -4.03
CA ARG A 74 15.04 -6.66 -5.44
C ARG A 74 14.31 -5.67 -6.35
N MET A 75 13.23 -5.09 -5.86
CA MET A 75 12.37 -4.17 -6.63
C MET A 75 12.59 -2.71 -6.19
N HIS A 76 13.69 -2.43 -5.50
CA HIS A 76 14.04 -1.07 -5.09
C HIS A 76 14.27 -0.19 -6.33
N GLY A 77 13.60 0.96 -6.38
CA GLY A 77 13.68 1.85 -7.54
C GLY A 77 12.83 1.41 -8.74
N LEU A 78 11.86 0.50 -8.54
CA LEU A 78 10.91 0.15 -9.58
C LEU A 78 10.16 1.40 -10.06
N SER A 79 10.30 1.70 -11.35
CA SER A 79 9.53 2.72 -12.04
C SER A 79 8.47 2.06 -12.93
N VAL A 80 7.22 2.49 -12.80
CA VAL A 80 6.11 1.97 -13.60
C VAL A 80 5.52 3.09 -14.43
N ILE A 81 5.36 2.85 -15.73
CA ILE A 81 4.78 3.81 -16.68
C ILE A 81 3.29 3.50 -16.83
N LEU A 82 2.45 4.52 -16.64
CA LEU A 82 0.99 4.46 -16.82
C LEU A 82 0.58 5.42 -17.91
N ILE A 83 0.14 4.87 -19.04
CA ILE A 83 -0.35 5.63 -20.17
C ILE A 83 -1.83 5.96 -19.97
N ARG A 84 -2.17 7.25 -19.93
CA ARG A 84 -3.54 7.75 -19.77
C ARG A 84 -3.78 8.97 -20.64
N GLN A 85 -5.00 9.08 -21.13
CA GLN A 85 -5.44 10.26 -21.90
C GLN A 85 -5.56 11.46 -20.96
N ALA A 86 -5.01 12.59 -21.38
CA ALA A 86 -5.04 13.86 -20.65
C ALA A 86 -5.38 15.01 -21.59
N GLY A 87 -6.02 16.05 -21.07
CA GLY A 87 -6.22 17.30 -21.78
C GLY A 87 -4.93 18.13 -21.87
N ASP A 88 -4.98 19.21 -22.65
CA ASP A 88 -3.80 20.05 -22.94
C ASP A 88 -3.21 20.72 -21.71
N SER A 89 -4.02 20.92 -20.66
CA SER A 89 -3.58 21.43 -19.36
C SER A 89 -2.88 20.39 -18.47
N GLY A 90 -2.63 19.18 -18.98
CA GLY A 90 -2.02 18.08 -18.22
C GLY A 90 -2.98 17.37 -17.24
N SER A 91 -4.27 17.74 -17.24
CA SER A 91 -5.30 17.08 -16.43
C SER A 91 -5.78 15.78 -17.10
N LEU A 92 -5.79 14.69 -16.34
CA LEU A 92 -6.22 13.36 -16.80
C LEU A 92 -7.74 13.30 -16.94
N TYR A 93 -8.22 12.69 -18.03
CA TYR A 93 -9.65 12.40 -18.22
C TYR A 93 -10.15 11.29 -17.27
N GLY A 94 -9.25 10.42 -16.82
CA GLY A 94 -9.53 9.38 -15.83
C GLY A 94 -8.45 9.37 -14.75
N SER A 95 -8.86 9.45 -13.48
CA SER A 95 -7.92 9.41 -12.37
C SER A 95 -7.21 8.06 -12.29
N VAL A 96 -5.91 8.08 -12.01
CA VAL A 96 -5.16 6.87 -11.67
C VAL A 96 -5.46 6.50 -10.22
N THR A 97 -5.91 5.27 -10.02
CA THR A 97 -6.30 4.73 -8.72
C THR A 97 -5.29 3.70 -8.22
N THR A 98 -5.43 3.27 -6.96
CA THR A 98 -4.64 2.18 -6.38
C THR A 98 -4.74 0.87 -7.17
N ARG A 99 -5.85 0.65 -7.88
CA ARG A 99 -6.05 -0.52 -8.74
C ARG A 99 -5.12 -0.47 -9.97
N ASP A 100 -5.08 0.67 -10.66
CA ASP A 100 -4.24 0.84 -11.85
C ASP A 100 -2.76 0.64 -11.51
N ILE A 101 -2.32 1.21 -10.38
CA ILE A 101 -0.96 1.07 -9.88
C ILE A 101 -0.64 -0.38 -9.54
N ALA A 102 -1.55 -1.09 -8.86
CA ALA A 102 -1.35 -2.49 -8.53
C ALA A 102 -1.26 -3.39 -9.77
N GLU A 103 -2.12 -3.16 -10.77
CA GLU A 103 -2.10 -3.90 -12.04
C GLU A 103 -0.80 -3.64 -12.81
N ALA A 104 -0.36 -2.38 -12.89
CA ALA A 104 0.87 -2.02 -13.61
C ALA A 104 2.13 -2.53 -12.89
N THR A 105 2.14 -2.50 -11.56
CA THR A 105 3.22 -3.06 -10.74
C THR A 105 3.30 -4.59 -10.87
N THR A 106 2.14 -5.25 -10.97
CA THR A 106 2.05 -6.70 -11.22
C THR A 106 2.61 -7.08 -12.59
N LYS A 107 2.32 -6.27 -13.62
CA LYS A 107 2.92 -6.44 -14.97
C LYS A 107 4.44 -6.27 -14.96
N ALA A 108 4.96 -5.38 -14.11
CA ALA A 108 6.39 -5.18 -13.92
C ALA A 108 7.08 -6.28 -13.09
N GLY A 109 6.34 -7.30 -12.65
CA GLY A 109 6.87 -8.48 -11.95
C GLY A 109 6.71 -8.45 -10.42
N LEU A 110 6.06 -7.43 -9.86
CA LEU A 110 5.75 -7.34 -8.43
C LEU A 110 4.25 -7.51 -8.19
N THR A 111 3.85 -8.72 -7.81
CA THR A 111 2.44 -9.05 -7.52
C THR A 111 1.98 -8.39 -6.22
N ILE A 112 1.19 -7.31 -6.34
CA ILE A 112 0.63 -6.58 -5.19
C ILE A 112 -0.89 -6.41 -5.32
N SER A 113 -1.55 -6.33 -4.18
CA SER A 113 -2.99 -6.03 -4.08
C SER A 113 -3.24 -4.54 -3.95
N ARG A 114 -4.42 -4.07 -4.39
CA ARG A 114 -4.83 -2.67 -4.24
C ARG A 114 -4.83 -2.15 -2.79
N SER A 115 -4.99 -3.04 -1.81
CA SER A 115 -4.97 -2.72 -0.37
C SER A 115 -3.57 -2.46 0.18
N GLN A 116 -2.53 -2.90 -0.54
CA GLN A 116 -1.14 -2.67 -0.17
C GLN A 116 -0.63 -1.32 -0.71
N VAL A 117 -1.33 -0.71 -1.67
CA VAL A 117 -0.97 0.60 -2.23
C VAL A 117 -1.53 1.70 -1.32
N ILE A 118 -0.66 2.52 -0.76
CA ILE A 118 -1.01 3.67 0.07
C ILE A 118 -1.05 4.90 -0.82
N LEU A 119 -2.25 5.28 -1.24
CA LEU A 119 -2.50 6.47 -2.05
C LEU A 119 -3.59 7.30 -1.35
N PRO A 120 -3.26 8.48 -0.77
CA PRO A 120 -4.23 9.30 -0.06
C PRO A 120 -5.26 9.93 -1.01
N GLU A 121 -4.81 10.37 -2.19
CA GLU A 121 -5.66 10.98 -3.20
C GLU A 121 -5.38 10.38 -4.59
N PRO A 122 -6.40 10.13 -5.42
CA PRO A 122 -6.21 9.68 -6.80
C PRO A 122 -5.40 10.69 -7.61
N ILE A 123 -4.51 10.20 -8.47
CA ILE A 123 -3.69 11.06 -9.33
C ILE A 123 -4.54 11.55 -10.50
N LYS A 124 -4.57 12.87 -10.72
CA LYS A 124 -5.39 13.52 -11.75
C LYS A 124 -4.57 14.34 -12.75
N GLN A 125 -3.25 14.36 -12.61
CA GLN A 125 -2.35 15.11 -13.48
C GLN A 125 -1.26 14.19 -14.03
N LEU A 126 -0.70 14.58 -15.17
CA LEU A 126 0.49 13.96 -15.71
C LEU A 126 1.71 14.30 -14.84
N GLY A 127 2.67 13.38 -14.79
CA GLY A 127 3.91 13.57 -14.04
C GLY A 127 4.40 12.31 -13.34
N VAL A 128 5.51 12.47 -12.63
CA VAL A 128 6.15 11.41 -11.85
C VAL A 128 5.73 11.54 -10.39
N TYR A 129 5.17 10.47 -9.84
CA TYR A 129 4.67 10.41 -8.47
C TYR A 129 5.35 9.29 -7.70
N GLU A 130 5.78 9.56 -6.48
CA GLU A 130 6.26 8.52 -5.57
C GLU A 130 5.10 7.94 -4.75
N VAL A 131 4.82 6.66 -4.94
CA VAL A 131 3.72 5.96 -4.26
C VAL A 131 4.29 4.94 -3.28
N ARG A 132 3.79 4.96 -2.04
CA ARG A 132 4.21 4.00 -1.02
C ARG A 132 3.42 2.70 -1.14
N VAL A 133 4.12 1.57 -1.18
CA VAL A 133 3.53 0.23 -1.19
C VAL A 133 3.95 -0.50 0.08
N ALA A 134 2.97 -0.95 0.87
CA ALA A 134 3.18 -1.73 2.08
C ALA A 134 3.19 -3.23 1.74
N LEU A 135 4.36 -3.86 1.74
CA LEU A 135 4.52 -5.29 1.50
C LEU A 135 4.19 -6.09 2.78
N HIS A 136 4.63 -5.59 3.93
CA HIS A 136 4.42 -6.16 5.25
C HIS A 136 4.13 -5.03 6.26
N PRO A 137 3.46 -5.28 7.41
CA PRO A 137 3.24 -4.25 8.44
C PRO A 137 4.49 -3.49 8.91
N GLU A 138 5.67 -4.08 8.74
CA GLU A 138 6.95 -3.47 9.10
C GLU A 138 7.81 -3.07 7.89
N VAL A 139 7.40 -3.45 6.67
CA VAL A 139 8.18 -3.25 5.43
C VAL A 139 7.34 -2.53 4.39
N SER A 140 7.74 -1.30 4.07
CA SER A 140 7.15 -0.50 3.01
C SER A 140 8.23 -0.04 2.02
N MET A 141 7.88 0.01 0.75
CA MET A 141 8.75 0.51 -0.31
C MET A 141 8.12 1.68 -1.05
N GLN A 142 8.94 2.49 -1.72
CA GLN A 142 8.49 3.52 -2.65
C GLN A 142 8.59 2.99 -4.08
N VAL A 143 7.56 3.26 -4.87
CA VAL A 143 7.48 2.94 -6.30
C VAL A 143 7.26 4.24 -7.05
N SER A 144 8.08 4.51 -8.05
CA SER A 144 7.93 5.69 -8.90
C SER A 144 6.89 5.38 -9.99
N VAL A 145 5.80 6.13 -9.99
CA VAL A 145 4.71 6.01 -10.95
C VAL A 145 4.79 7.17 -11.92
N ASN A 146 5.16 6.90 -13.16
CA ASN A 146 5.21 7.90 -14.21
C ASN A 146 3.92 7.87 -15.03
N VAL A 147 3.17 8.96 -15.03
CA VAL A 147 1.91 9.10 -15.76
C VAL A 147 2.10 10.01 -16.98
N ALA A 148 1.95 9.44 -18.17
CA ALA A 148 2.23 10.08 -19.47
C ALA A 148 1.10 9.83 -20.49
N ARG A 149 1.03 10.63 -21.57
CA ARG A 149 0.07 10.39 -22.68
C ARG A 149 0.59 9.39 -23.70
N SER A 150 1.91 9.25 -23.84
CA SER A 150 2.57 8.29 -24.74
C SER A 150 3.83 7.69 -24.09
N GLU A 151 4.33 6.58 -24.66
CA GLU A 151 5.59 5.96 -24.22
C GLU A 151 6.79 6.90 -24.44
N GLU A 152 6.78 7.67 -25.54
CA GLU A 152 7.81 8.66 -25.83
C GLU A 152 7.84 9.82 -24.82
N GLU A 153 6.67 10.30 -24.37
CA GLU A 153 6.58 11.28 -23.29
C GLU A 153 7.05 10.70 -21.95
N ALA A 154 6.74 9.43 -21.67
CA ALA A 154 7.17 8.76 -20.45
C ALA A 154 8.70 8.64 -20.38
N GLU A 155 9.35 8.30 -21.49
CA GLU A 155 10.81 8.25 -21.57
C GLU A 155 11.46 9.63 -21.42
N ARG A 156 10.86 10.68 -21.98
CA ARG A 156 11.33 12.07 -21.80
C ARG A 156 11.24 12.52 -20.35
N GLN A 157 10.11 12.22 -19.69
CA GLN A 157 9.93 12.50 -18.27
C GLN A 157 10.92 11.70 -17.40
N ALA A 158 11.21 10.45 -17.75
CA ALA A 158 12.22 9.65 -17.06
C ALA A 158 13.65 10.20 -17.23
N ARG A 159 13.94 10.89 -18.33
CA ARG A 159 15.22 11.59 -18.58
C ARG A 159 15.31 12.98 -17.92
N GLY A 160 14.27 13.45 -17.24
CA GLY A 160 14.25 14.73 -16.54
C GLY A 160 13.98 15.94 -17.43
N GLU A 161 13.47 15.75 -18.64
CA GLU A 161 12.99 16.85 -19.48
C GLU A 161 11.61 17.29 -18.99
N GLU A 162 11.54 18.45 -18.33
CA GLU A 162 10.27 19.11 -18.06
C GLU A 162 9.54 19.38 -19.38
N ILE A 163 8.32 18.84 -19.51
CA ILE A 163 7.38 19.36 -20.50
C ILE A 163 6.83 20.66 -19.92
N GLY A 164 7.69 21.68 -19.88
CA GLY A 164 7.31 23.06 -19.67
C GLY A 164 6.79 23.58 -21.00
N ALA A 165 5.51 23.93 -20.98
CA ALA A 165 4.77 24.81 -21.89
C ALA A 165 5.47 25.20 -23.20
N GLU A 166 4.80 24.96 -24.32
CA GLU A 166 4.96 25.80 -25.50
C GLU A 166 5.08 27.26 -25.02
N ARG A 167 6.20 27.88 -25.36
CA ARG A 167 6.33 29.34 -25.32
C ARG A 167 5.25 29.88 -26.26
N ASP A 168 4.09 30.19 -25.72
CA ASP A 168 3.20 31.19 -26.29
C ASP A 168 3.84 32.57 -26.04
N ASP A 169 4.96 32.82 -26.72
CA ASP A 169 5.50 34.18 -26.94
C ASP A 169 4.90 34.73 -28.26
N ASP A 170 3.57 34.64 -28.43
CA ASP A 170 2.85 35.30 -29.52
C ASP A 170 1.62 36.04 -28.95
N ALA A 171 1.84 37.27 -28.45
CA ALA A 171 0.96 38.44 -28.66
C ALA A 171 1.27 39.57 -27.66
N SER A 172 2.01 40.60 -28.11
CA SER A 172 1.60 42.01 -27.98
C SER A 172 2.71 42.95 -28.46
N GLY A 173 2.53 43.46 -29.67
CA GLY A 173 3.36 44.51 -30.27
C GLY A 173 2.71 45.04 -31.54
N PHE A 174 1.47 45.51 -31.40
CA PHE A 174 0.73 46.23 -32.44
C PHE A 174 1.53 47.44 -32.94
N VAL A 175 1.32 47.71 -34.24
CA VAL A 175 1.66 48.89 -35.06
C VAL A 175 1.80 50.21 -34.29
#